data_AF-A0A6G1IWB4-F1
#
_entry.id   AF-A0A6G1IWB4-F1
#
_cell.length_a   1.000
_cell.length_b   1.000
_cell.length_c   1.000
_cell.angle_alpha   90.00
_cell.angle_beta   90.00
_cell.angle_gamma   90.00
#
_symmetry.space_group_name_H-M   'P 1'
#
loop_
_entity.id
_entity.type
_entity.pdbx_description
1 polymer ?
#
loop_
_entity_poly.entity_id
_entity_poly.type
_entity_poly.pdbx_seq_one_letter_code
_entity_poly.pdbx_strand_id
1 'polypeptide(L)'
;MGSESQYVVMKKRLAEVKQLFQTRHYVQCATLCEQLTRATDEIHPVHLAYLHFYLAMSHDTMARETTWKHRSTELDLAEQHYLAALAALSASAPQEVDNVLERSPSSPSSEDDLAVKGRRVSDASQESIASSATSLAESDTQSTPRRVPSSSYLKARALFEKVQDNSSTPPKSQSSSSFRTPRPAKRRPAPIILPYTTHSHHEGRFSAELISFIAMIKTHLDNVRQLKETPVAFNVRFSVTRSRSSTASPRPISRDSSSSHESEVEGARWARRAVNFRQRFNPESVRQLCNEALAEL
;
A
#
# COMPACT_ATOMS: atom_id res chain seq x y z
N MET A 1 -19.70 21.94 -11.58
CA MET A 1 -18.33 21.94 -12.17
C MET A 1 -17.21 21.95 -11.13
N GLY A 2 -17.46 21.65 -9.85
CA GLY A 2 -16.41 21.67 -8.79
C GLY A 2 -15.59 20.37 -8.64
N SER A 3 -16.05 19.27 -9.22
CA SER A 3 -15.51 17.94 -8.95
C SER A 3 -14.09 17.70 -9.49
N GLU A 4 -13.76 18.23 -10.67
CA GLU A 4 -12.46 17.96 -11.29
C GLU A 4 -11.30 18.65 -10.57
N SER A 5 -11.48 19.91 -10.15
CA SER A 5 -10.47 20.64 -9.38
C SER A 5 -10.24 19.99 -8.02
N GLN A 6 -11.31 19.61 -7.31
CA GLN A 6 -11.22 18.90 -6.04
C GLN A 6 -10.54 17.53 -6.20
N TYR A 7 -10.82 16.81 -7.29
CA TYR A 7 -10.18 15.53 -7.59
C TYR A 7 -8.65 15.67 -7.71
N VAL A 8 -8.17 16.67 -8.46
CA VAL A 8 -6.73 16.92 -8.61
C VAL A 8 -6.08 17.31 -7.28
N VAL A 9 -6.75 18.15 -6.47
CA VAL A 9 -6.27 18.52 -5.13
C VAL A 9 -6.18 17.29 -4.23
N MET A 10 -7.21 16.45 -4.21
CA MET A 10 -7.24 15.25 -3.39
C MET A 10 -6.18 14.23 -3.81
N LYS A 11 -5.95 14.07 -5.12
CA LYS A 11 -4.86 13.22 -5.64
C LYS A 11 -3.49 13.68 -5.13
N LYS A 12 -3.24 14.99 -5.08
CA LYS A 12 -1.99 15.54 -4.51
C LYS A 12 -1.88 15.27 -3.01
N ARG A 13 -2.96 15.46 -2.25
CA ARG A 13 -3.00 15.16 -0.81
C ARG A 13 -2.78 13.68 -0.51
N LEU A 14 -3.33 12.78 -1.32
CA LEU A 14 -3.10 11.34 -1.18
C LEU A 14 -1.62 10.96 -1.40
N ALA A 15 -0.90 11.67 -2.27
CA ALA A 15 0.54 11.47 -2.41
C ALA A 15 1.30 11.83 -1.12
N GLU A 16 0.89 12.90 -0.44
CA GLU A 16 1.45 13.32 0.87
C GLU A 16 1.18 12.24 1.95
N VAL A 17 -0.06 11.74 2.02
CA VAL A 17 -0.45 10.63 2.93
C VAL A 17 0.42 9.39 2.67
N LYS A 18 0.55 8.98 1.39
CA LYS A 18 1.37 7.83 1.00
C LYS A 18 2.84 8.01 1.41
N GLN A 19 3.38 9.22 1.27
CA GLN A 19 4.75 9.54 1.67
C GLN A 19 4.93 9.41 3.20
N LEU A 20 4.00 9.93 4.00
CA LEU A 20 4.03 9.79 5.46
C LEU A 20 3.99 8.32 5.88
N PHE A 21 3.15 7.51 5.22
CA PHE A 21 3.09 6.08 5.48
C PHE A 21 4.40 5.37 5.14
N GLN A 22 4.98 5.63 3.96
CA GLN A 22 6.25 5.03 3.52
C GLN A 22 7.44 5.39 4.43
N THR A 23 7.43 6.61 4.97
CA THR A 23 8.46 7.10 5.92
C THR A 23 8.19 6.68 7.37
N ARG A 24 7.19 5.82 7.60
CA ARG A 24 6.80 5.28 8.93
C ARG A 24 6.32 6.34 9.92
N HIS A 25 5.81 7.47 9.44
CA HIS A 25 5.20 8.50 10.29
C HIS A 25 3.70 8.22 10.51
N TYR A 26 3.37 7.06 11.09
CA TYR A 26 1.99 6.55 11.16
C TYR A 26 1.01 7.45 11.91
N VAL A 27 1.44 8.07 13.03
CA VAL A 27 0.60 9.01 13.80
C VAL A 27 0.24 10.24 12.96
N GLN A 28 1.22 10.79 12.23
CA GLN A 28 1.01 11.96 11.37
C GLN A 28 0.16 11.59 10.15
N CYS A 29 0.38 10.41 9.58
CA CYS A 29 -0.42 9.84 8.50
C CYS A 29 -1.90 9.72 8.92
N ALA A 30 -2.18 9.13 10.08
CA ALA A 30 -3.52 8.99 10.64
C ALA A 30 -4.18 10.36 10.85
N THR A 31 -3.47 11.29 11.50
CA THR A 31 -3.96 12.65 11.75
C THR A 31 -4.31 13.38 10.46
N LEU A 32 -3.46 13.29 9.43
CA LEU A 32 -3.71 13.92 8.13
C LEU A 32 -4.92 13.28 7.43
N CYS A 33 -5.05 11.96 7.47
CA CYS A 33 -6.22 11.27 6.89
C CYS A 33 -7.51 11.74 7.55
N GLU A 34 -7.57 11.83 8.88
CA GLU A 34 -8.74 12.34 9.60
C GLU A 34 -9.06 13.80 9.26
N GLN A 35 -8.04 14.65 9.12
CA GLN A 35 -8.25 16.04 8.70
C GLN A 35 -8.84 16.11 7.30
N LEU A 36 -8.35 15.30 6.37
CA LEU A 36 -8.85 15.27 4.99
C LEU A 36 -10.27 14.72 4.92
N THR A 37 -10.61 13.68 5.69
CA THR A 37 -11.98 13.15 5.70
C THR A 37 -12.99 14.10 6.35
N ARG A 38 -12.56 14.95 7.30
CA ARG A 38 -13.43 15.98 7.93
C ARG A 38 -13.54 17.27 7.12
N ALA A 39 -12.52 17.63 6.34
CA ALA A 39 -12.43 18.95 5.70
C ALA A 39 -13.24 19.08 4.40
N THR A 40 -13.65 17.97 3.80
CA THR A 40 -14.29 17.97 2.48
C THR A 40 -15.55 17.12 2.50
N ASP A 41 -16.69 17.75 2.24
CA ASP A 41 -18.01 17.09 2.21
C ASP A 41 -18.21 16.26 0.93
N GLU A 42 -17.48 16.58 -0.15
CA GLU A 42 -17.60 15.94 -1.46
C GLU A 42 -16.28 15.26 -1.86
N ILE A 43 -15.95 14.12 -1.24
CA ILE A 43 -14.79 13.32 -1.63
C ILE A 43 -15.23 12.22 -2.60
N HIS A 44 -14.51 12.08 -3.71
CA HIS A 44 -14.73 10.95 -4.62
C HIS A 44 -14.60 9.61 -3.85
N PRO A 45 -15.54 8.65 -3.99
CA PRO A 45 -15.58 7.44 -3.17
C PRO A 45 -14.28 6.63 -3.18
N VAL A 46 -13.60 6.56 -4.33
CA VAL A 46 -12.28 5.91 -4.46
C VAL A 46 -11.21 6.58 -3.59
N HIS A 47 -11.15 7.92 -3.57
CA HIS A 47 -10.20 8.65 -2.72
C HIS A 47 -10.53 8.47 -1.24
N LEU A 48 -11.83 8.50 -0.89
CA LEU A 48 -12.29 8.26 0.48
C LEU A 48 -11.90 6.85 0.95
N ALA A 49 -12.04 5.84 0.09
CA ALA A 49 -11.61 4.48 0.38
C ALA A 49 -10.09 4.39 0.61
N TYR A 50 -9.26 5.08 -0.19
CA TYR A 50 -7.82 5.14 0.05
C TYR A 50 -7.46 5.84 1.37
N LEU A 51 -8.13 6.93 1.72
CA LEU A 51 -7.91 7.62 3.01
C LEU A 51 -8.22 6.69 4.18
N HIS A 52 -9.37 6.01 4.15
CA HIS A 52 -9.73 5.04 5.18
C HIS A 52 -8.79 3.84 5.21
N PHE A 53 -8.32 3.36 4.05
CA PHE A 53 -7.32 2.29 3.99
C PHE A 53 -6.00 2.67 4.66
N TYR A 54 -5.45 3.86 4.37
CA TYR A 54 -4.21 4.33 5.01
C TYR A 54 -4.39 4.62 6.49
N LEU A 55 -5.55 5.12 6.91
CA LEU A 55 -5.89 5.31 8.31
C LEU A 55 -5.94 3.98 9.05
N ALA A 56 -6.62 2.96 8.48
CA ALA A 56 -6.68 1.61 9.02
C ALA A 56 -5.29 0.97 9.15
N MET A 57 -4.48 1.03 8.10
CA MET A 57 -3.10 0.52 8.09
C MET A 57 -2.20 1.22 9.13
N SER A 58 -2.40 2.52 9.34
CA SER A 58 -1.65 3.28 10.35
C SER A 58 -2.00 2.79 11.76
N HIS A 59 -3.29 2.61 12.06
CA HIS A 59 -3.76 2.04 13.33
C HIS A 59 -3.31 0.59 13.53
N ASP A 60 -3.39 -0.29 12.52
CA ASP A 60 -2.86 -1.67 12.61
C ASP A 60 -1.36 -1.67 12.94
N THR A 61 -0.59 -0.78 12.31
CA THR A 61 0.86 -0.71 12.57
C THR A 61 1.15 -0.17 13.97
N MET A 62 0.44 0.88 14.41
CA MET A 62 0.55 1.39 15.78
C MET A 62 0.12 0.34 16.81
N ALA A 63 -0.90 -0.47 16.53
CA ALA A 63 -1.32 -1.57 17.40
C ALA A 63 -0.21 -2.61 17.61
N ARG A 64 0.63 -2.84 16.60
CA ARG A 64 1.79 -3.76 16.68
C ARG A 64 2.95 -3.18 17.49
N GLU A 65 3.09 -1.86 17.52
CA GLU A 65 4.17 -1.15 18.22
C GLU A 65 3.78 -0.71 19.66
N THR A 66 2.49 -0.60 19.94
CA THR A 66 1.98 -0.13 21.23
C THR A 66 1.96 -1.21 22.31
N THR A 67 1.89 -0.77 23.57
CA THR A 67 1.71 -1.69 24.70
C THR A 67 0.37 -2.43 24.59
N TRP A 68 0.30 -3.64 25.15
CA TRP A 68 -0.90 -4.48 25.16
C TRP A 68 -2.19 -3.75 25.54
N LYS A 69 -2.12 -2.80 26.49
CA LYS A 69 -3.28 -2.03 26.97
C LYS A 69 -3.92 -1.15 25.89
N HIS A 70 -3.13 -0.66 24.94
CA HIS A 70 -3.59 0.21 23.86
C HIS A 70 -3.76 -0.54 22.53
N ARG A 71 -3.21 -1.76 22.44
CA ARG A 71 -3.30 -2.56 21.23
C ARG A 71 -4.74 -2.86 20.82
N SER A 72 -5.62 -3.21 21.77
CA SER A 72 -7.02 -3.53 21.43
C SER A 72 -7.76 -2.34 20.84
N THR A 73 -7.59 -1.15 21.43
CA THR A 73 -8.25 0.07 20.96
C THR A 73 -7.77 0.47 19.56
N GLU A 74 -6.48 0.32 19.29
CA GLU A 74 -5.92 0.58 17.96
C GLU A 74 -6.42 -0.43 16.91
N LEU A 75 -6.53 -1.72 17.26
CA LEU A 75 -7.10 -2.74 16.37
C LEU A 75 -8.59 -2.50 16.09
N ASP A 76 -9.35 -2.02 17.08
CA ASP A 76 -10.76 -1.65 16.89
C ASP A 76 -10.92 -0.49 15.90
N LEU A 77 -10.07 0.54 16.02
CA LEU A 77 -10.04 1.66 15.07
C LEU A 77 -9.63 1.19 13.66
N ALA A 78 -8.62 0.31 13.56
CA ALA A 78 -8.21 -0.27 12.29
C ALA A 78 -9.35 -1.02 11.59
N GLU A 79 -10.06 -1.89 12.33
CA GLU A 79 -11.22 -2.62 11.81
C GLU A 79 -12.32 -1.66 11.33
N GLN A 80 -12.68 -0.65 12.13
CA GLN A 80 -13.69 0.34 11.75
C GLN A 80 -13.35 1.04 10.43
N HIS A 81 -12.08 1.42 10.25
CA HIS A 81 -11.66 2.10 9.03
C HIS A 81 -11.56 1.17 7.81
N TYR A 82 -11.20 -0.10 7.96
CA TYR A 82 -11.31 -1.06 6.85
C TYR A 82 -12.77 -1.25 6.40
N LEU A 83 -13.71 -1.32 7.34
CA LEU A 83 -15.14 -1.40 7.01
C LEU A 83 -15.63 -0.13 6.32
N ALA A 84 -15.21 1.06 6.79
CA ALA A 84 -15.53 2.33 6.14
C ALA A 84 -14.95 2.42 4.71
N ALA A 85 -13.75 1.90 4.47
CA ALA A 85 -13.16 1.84 3.13
C ALA A 85 -14.00 0.96 2.19
N LEU A 86 -14.45 -0.22 2.65
CA LEU A 86 -15.34 -1.09 1.88
C LEU A 86 -16.69 -0.41 1.60
N ALA A 87 -17.28 0.23 2.60
CA ALA A 87 -18.55 0.94 2.44
C ALA A 87 -18.46 2.08 1.41
N ALA A 88 -17.36 2.84 1.40
CA ALA A 88 -17.12 3.89 0.41
C ALA A 88 -17.07 3.33 -1.03
N LEU A 89 -16.46 2.16 -1.24
CA LEU A 89 -16.42 1.53 -2.56
C LEU A 89 -17.78 0.95 -2.98
N SER A 90 -18.56 0.41 -2.03
CA SER A 90 -19.90 -0.13 -2.31
C SER A 90 -20.94 0.95 -2.63
N ALA A 91 -20.86 2.13 -2.02
CA ALA A 91 -21.78 3.24 -2.28
C ALA A 91 -21.65 3.82 -3.71
N SER A 92 -20.51 3.57 -4.37
CA SER A 92 -20.27 4.01 -5.74
C SER A 92 -20.76 3.02 -6.80
N ALA A 93 -21.16 1.81 -6.40
CA ALA A 93 -21.87 0.93 -7.33
C ALA A 93 -23.20 1.63 -7.63
N PRO A 94 -23.47 2.01 -8.91
CA PRO A 94 -24.80 2.43 -9.28
C PRO A 94 -25.72 1.32 -8.76
N GLN A 95 -26.72 1.66 -7.94
CA GLN A 95 -27.87 0.77 -7.85
C GLN A 95 -28.32 0.62 -9.31
N GLU A 96 -27.93 -0.48 -9.94
CA GLU A 96 -28.63 -0.98 -11.10
C GLU A 96 -30.07 -0.98 -10.63
N VAL A 97 -30.82 -0.03 -11.19
CA VAL A 97 -32.25 0.01 -11.08
C VAL A 97 -32.71 -1.25 -11.80
N ASP A 98 -32.71 -2.36 -11.07
CA ASP A 98 -33.33 -3.66 -11.34
C ASP A 98 -34.87 -3.52 -11.42
N ASN A 99 -35.35 -2.32 -11.77
CA ASN A 99 -36.74 -1.90 -11.87
C ASN A 99 -37.05 -1.39 -13.28
N VAL A 100 -36.49 -2.03 -14.31
CA VAL A 100 -37.18 -2.12 -15.59
C VAL A 100 -37.38 -3.60 -15.92
N LEU A 101 -38.30 -4.20 -15.18
CA LEU A 101 -39.47 -4.90 -15.71
C LEU A 101 -39.41 -5.24 -17.22
N GLU A 102 -38.48 -6.08 -17.68
CA GLU A 102 -38.72 -6.91 -18.86
C GLU A 102 -39.63 -8.07 -18.45
N ARG A 103 -40.89 -7.72 -18.19
CA ARG A 103 -42.00 -8.61 -18.52
C ARG A 103 -42.01 -8.73 -20.03
N SER A 104 -41.18 -9.62 -20.58
CA SER A 104 -41.43 -10.20 -21.88
C SER A 104 -42.02 -11.61 -21.68
N PRO A 105 -43.11 -11.93 -22.39
CA PRO A 105 -43.96 -13.07 -22.07
C PRO A 105 -43.30 -14.38 -22.48
N SER A 106 -43.43 -15.37 -21.60
CA SER A 106 -43.54 -16.80 -21.90
C SER A 106 -43.44 -17.18 -23.38
N SER A 107 -42.33 -17.79 -23.77
CA SER A 107 -42.28 -18.72 -24.90
C SER A 107 -41.73 -20.06 -24.39
N PRO A 108 -42.42 -21.18 -24.67
CA PRO A 108 -42.15 -22.47 -24.05
C PRO A 108 -41.07 -23.25 -24.79
N SER A 109 -40.44 -24.18 -24.06
CA SER A 109 -39.96 -25.49 -24.52
C SER A 109 -39.16 -25.55 -25.83
N SER A 110 -37.85 -25.79 -25.69
CA SER A 110 -37.16 -26.73 -26.57
C SER A 110 -36.05 -27.39 -25.77
N GLU A 111 -36.26 -28.66 -25.45
CA GLU A 111 -35.23 -29.58 -25.00
C GLU A 111 -34.33 -29.85 -26.21
N ASP A 112 -33.05 -29.51 -26.13
CA ASP A 112 -32.08 -30.11 -27.04
C ASP A 112 -30.78 -30.37 -26.29
N ASP A 113 -30.53 -31.66 -26.17
CA ASP A 113 -29.54 -32.32 -25.34
C ASP A 113 -28.40 -32.71 -26.27
N LEU A 114 -27.35 -31.89 -26.44
CA LEU A 114 -26.12 -32.35 -27.08
C LEU A 114 -24.84 -31.66 -26.55
N ALA A 115 -23.94 -32.55 -26.14
CA ALA A 115 -22.57 -32.35 -25.71
C ALA A 115 -21.73 -31.38 -26.56
N VAL A 116 -21.01 -30.46 -25.90
CA VAL A 116 -19.67 -30.04 -26.35
C VAL A 116 -18.70 -30.01 -25.18
N LYS A 117 -17.80 -31.00 -25.26
CA LYS A 117 -16.58 -31.21 -24.50
C LYS A 117 -15.58 -30.11 -24.85
N GLY A 118 -15.00 -29.48 -23.83
CA GLY A 118 -13.67 -28.87 -23.89
C GLY A 118 -13.60 -27.34 -23.99
N ARG A 119 -13.10 -26.71 -22.93
CA ARG A 119 -12.29 -25.48 -22.93
C ARG A 119 -11.41 -25.51 -21.68
N ARG A 120 -10.15 -25.94 -21.83
CA ARG A 120 -8.94 -25.11 -21.74
C ARG A 120 -8.92 -24.24 -20.49
N VAL A 121 -8.24 -24.74 -19.46
CA VAL A 121 -7.80 -23.98 -18.30
C VAL A 121 -6.56 -23.20 -18.76
N SER A 122 -6.70 -21.89 -18.91
CA SER A 122 -5.56 -21.00 -19.12
C SER A 122 -5.03 -20.61 -17.75
N ASP A 123 -3.98 -21.29 -17.33
CA ASP A 123 -3.19 -20.95 -16.17
C ASP A 123 -2.35 -19.71 -16.49
N ALA A 124 -2.64 -18.62 -15.79
CA ALA A 124 -1.99 -17.34 -16.00
C ALA A 124 -0.75 -17.26 -15.10
N SER A 125 0.40 -17.53 -15.72
CA SER A 125 1.76 -17.13 -15.36
C SER A 125 1.83 -15.99 -14.33
N GLN A 126 2.15 -16.33 -13.08
CA GLN A 126 2.64 -15.36 -12.11
C GLN A 126 4.14 -15.15 -12.34
N GLU A 127 4.47 -14.08 -13.06
CA GLU A 127 5.82 -13.53 -13.13
C GLU A 127 6.29 -13.16 -11.72
N SER A 128 7.18 -13.99 -11.17
CA SER A 128 7.92 -13.68 -9.94
C SER A 128 8.97 -12.62 -10.28
N ILE A 129 8.65 -11.36 -9.99
CA ILE A 129 9.62 -10.27 -10.04
C ILE A 129 10.60 -10.42 -8.87
N ALA A 130 11.85 -10.60 -9.26
CA ALA A 130 13.03 -10.75 -8.43
C ALA A 130 13.35 -9.54 -7.53
N SER A 131 14.26 -9.82 -6.59
CA SER A 131 15.20 -8.90 -5.93
C SER A 131 14.63 -8.08 -4.76
N SER A 132 15.26 -8.07 -3.59
CA SER A 132 16.61 -7.50 -3.46
C SER A 132 17.34 -8.00 -2.22
N ALA A 133 18.59 -8.43 -2.45
CA ALA A 133 19.59 -8.61 -1.42
C ALA A 133 19.97 -7.24 -0.84
N THR A 134 19.77 -7.04 0.46
CA THR A 134 20.27 -5.87 1.16
C THR A 134 21.73 -6.10 1.54
N SER A 135 22.65 -5.39 0.89
CA SER A 135 24.05 -5.29 1.30
C SER A 135 24.14 -4.51 2.61
N LEU A 136 24.79 -5.11 3.60
CA LEU A 136 25.19 -4.47 4.86
C LEU A 136 26.44 -3.63 4.58
N ALA A 137 26.27 -2.32 4.42
CA ALA A 137 27.36 -1.36 4.48
C ALA A 137 27.53 -0.90 5.93
N GLU A 138 28.60 -1.36 6.54
CA GLU A 138 29.11 -0.94 7.85
C GLU A 138 29.68 0.48 7.70
N SER A 139 29.09 1.45 8.39
CA SER A 139 29.58 2.83 8.42
C SER A 139 29.87 3.22 9.87
N ASP A 140 31.15 3.12 10.23
CA ASP A 140 31.73 3.69 11.43
C ASP A 140 31.46 5.20 11.47
N THR A 141 30.59 5.63 12.39
CA THR A 141 30.39 7.05 12.70
C THR A 141 30.95 7.34 14.08
N GLN A 142 32.10 8.02 14.06
CA GLN A 142 32.76 8.63 15.21
C GLN A 142 31.78 9.50 16.00
N SER A 143 31.75 9.27 17.30
CA SER A 143 31.01 10.02 18.29
C SER A 143 31.75 11.34 18.60
N THR A 144 31.05 12.46 18.47
CA THR A 144 31.45 13.75 19.08
C THR A 144 30.44 14.16 20.15
N PRO A 145 30.88 14.79 21.25
CA PRO A 145 30.04 14.97 22.44
C PRO A 145 29.12 16.18 22.33
N ARG A 146 27.86 15.93 22.71
CA ARG A 146 26.76 16.90 22.80
C ARG A 146 26.96 17.80 24.02
N ARG A 147 27.35 19.06 23.79
CA ARG A 147 27.20 20.17 24.75
C ARG A 147 25.89 20.89 24.46
N VAL A 148 24.98 20.89 25.43
CA VAL A 148 23.82 21.78 25.44
C VAL A 148 24.30 23.16 25.88
N PRO A 149 23.79 24.24 25.28
CA PRO A 149 23.14 25.20 26.14
C PRO A 149 21.78 25.68 25.62
N SER A 150 20.95 25.91 26.62
CA SER A 150 19.75 26.72 26.68
C SER A 150 19.75 27.99 25.81
N SER A 151 18.52 28.40 25.46
CA SER A 151 18.04 29.79 25.56
C SER A 151 17.80 30.57 24.26
N SER A 152 16.58 31.11 24.26
CA SER A 152 16.13 32.41 23.73
C SER A 152 16.01 32.62 22.22
N TYR A 153 14.77 32.94 21.83
CA TYR A 153 14.35 34.05 20.97
C TYR A 153 15.31 34.51 19.89
N LEU A 154 14.87 34.47 18.63
CA LEU A 154 14.91 35.55 17.63
C LEU A 154 14.17 35.00 16.39
N LYS A 155 12.99 35.53 16.03
CA LYS A 155 12.79 36.73 15.21
C LYS A 155 12.84 36.42 13.71
N ALA A 156 11.73 36.79 13.07
CA ALA A 156 11.42 36.68 11.67
C ALA A 156 12.55 37.05 10.71
N ARG A 157 12.58 36.38 9.54
CA ARG A 157 12.85 37.06 8.28
C ARG A 157 12.17 36.32 7.13
N ALA A 158 11.08 36.93 6.67
CA ALA A 158 10.71 36.90 5.27
C ALA A 158 11.84 37.51 4.43
N LEU A 159 12.06 36.98 3.23
CA LEU A 159 12.20 37.74 1.98
C LEU A 159 13.00 36.95 0.92
N PHE A 160 12.54 37.12 -0.33
CA PHE A 160 13.14 36.76 -1.63
C PHE A 160 13.06 35.26 -2.00
N GLU A 161 12.72 34.87 -3.22
CA GLU A 161 12.96 35.58 -4.47
C GLU A 161 11.95 35.19 -5.56
N LYS A 162 11.62 36.22 -6.33
CA LYS A 162 10.62 36.32 -7.39
C LYS A 162 11.32 35.93 -8.69
N VAL A 163 11.07 34.74 -9.24
CA VAL A 163 11.53 34.41 -10.60
C VAL A 163 10.48 34.92 -11.57
N GLN A 164 10.85 36.04 -12.19
CA GLN A 164 10.10 36.80 -13.15
C GLN A 164 10.32 36.23 -14.57
N ASP A 165 9.25 36.33 -15.34
CA ASP A 165 9.06 36.16 -16.78
C ASP A 165 10.31 36.19 -17.68
N ASN A 166 10.34 35.30 -18.68
CA ASN A 166 10.72 35.69 -20.05
C ASN A 166 10.42 34.61 -21.11
N SER A 167 9.63 35.03 -22.12
CA SER A 167 9.72 34.73 -23.57
C SER A 167 9.95 33.27 -24.02
N SER A 168 9.13 32.70 -24.91
CA SER A 168 9.15 33.10 -26.33
C SER A 168 7.97 32.48 -27.10
N THR A 169 7.14 33.35 -27.66
CA THR A 169 6.11 33.03 -28.65
C THR A 169 6.75 32.94 -30.04
N PRO A 170 6.57 31.87 -30.82
CA PRO A 170 7.00 31.87 -32.22
C PRO A 170 6.01 32.64 -33.11
N PRO A 171 6.51 33.33 -34.17
CA PRO A 171 5.72 34.20 -35.02
C PRO A 171 4.80 33.41 -35.97
N LYS A 172 3.58 33.90 -36.11
CA LYS A 172 2.64 33.53 -37.18
C LYS A 172 3.18 34.08 -38.51
N SER A 173 3.65 33.19 -39.38
CA SER A 173 3.88 33.50 -40.78
C SER A 173 2.54 33.51 -41.52
N GLN A 174 2.20 34.70 -42.02
CA GLN A 174 1.16 34.93 -43.00
C GLN A 174 1.67 34.40 -44.35
N SER A 175 0.98 33.41 -44.93
CA SER A 175 1.10 33.09 -46.35
C SER A 175 -0.28 33.18 -46.99
N SER A 176 -0.48 34.31 -47.66
CA SER A 176 -1.54 34.52 -48.63
C SER A 176 -1.22 33.77 -49.92
N SER A 177 -1.91 32.69 -50.23
CA SER A 177 -2.07 32.23 -51.60
C SER A 177 -3.53 31.90 -51.89
N SER A 178 -4.13 32.79 -52.67
CA SER A 178 -5.48 32.67 -53.19
C SER A 178 -5.45 31.76 -54.42
N PHE A 179 -5.79 30.49 -54.24
CA PHE A 179 -6.22 29.62 -55.33
C PHE A 179 -7.72 29.38 -55.21
N ARG A 180 -8.50 30.06 -56.06
CA ARG A 180 -9.93 29.82 -56.26
C ARG A 180 -10.09 28.56 -57.11
N THR A 181 -10.50 27.45 -56.49
CA THR A 181 -10.99 26.27 -57.18
C THR A 181 -12.53 26.27 -57.23
N PRO A 182 -13.12 25.72 -58.30
CA PRO A 182 -14.57 25.75 -58.54
C PRO A 182 -15.33 24.92 -57.51
N ARG A 183 -16.39 25.51 -56.96
CA ARG A 183 -17.30 24.90 -55.96
C ARG A 183 -17.99 23.65 -56.52
N PRO A 184 -17.74 22.45 -55.98
CA PRO A 184 -18.58 21.28 -56.25
C PRO A 184 -19.89 21.38 -55.45
N ALA A 185 -20.97 20.90 -56.04
CA ALA A 185 -22.31 20.96 -55.50
C ALA A 185 -22.43 20.31 -54.11
N LYS A 186 -23.17 20.98 -53.22
CA LYS A 186 -23.46 20.60 -51.84
C LYS A 186 -24.16 19.24 -51.77
N ARG A 187 -23.42 18.14 -51.68
CA ARG A 187 -23.92 16.89 -51.09
C ARG A 187 -23.73 16.96 -49.59
N ARG A 188 -24.82 16.79 -48.83
CA ARG A 188 -24.76 16.68 -47.37
C ARG A 188 -23.82 15.51 -47.03
N PRO A 189 -22.76 15.72 -46.23
CA PRO A 189 -21.90 14.62 -45.80
C PRO A 189 -22.76 13.61 -45.04
N ALA A 190 -22.57 12.33 -45.34
CA ALA A 190 -23.20 11.25 -44.59
C ALA A 190 -22.84 11.41 -43.10
N PRO A 191 -23.77 11.15 -42.17
CA PRO A 191 -23.49 11.22 -40.75
C PRO A 191 -22.28 10.34 -40.45
N ILE A 192 -21.23 10.95 -39.89
CA ILE A 192 -20.03 10.25 -39.47
C ILE A 192 -20.47 9.36 -38.30
N ILE A 193 -20.69 8.08 -38.57
CA ILE A 193 -20.87 7.06 -37.55
C ILE A 193 -19.49 6.87 -36.93
N LEU A 194 -19.21 7.62 -35.86
CA LEU A 194 -18.02 7.37 -35.04
C LEU A 194 -18.22 6.01 -34.36
N PRO A 195 -17.32 5.03 -34.53
CA PRO A 195 -17.36 3.81 -33.76
C PRO A 195 -17.15 4.17 -32.28
N TYR A 196 -18.20 3.99 -31.49
CA TYR A 196 -18.19 4.12 -30.03
C TYR A 196 -17.37 2.98 -29.40
N THR A 197 -16.04 2.92 -29.58
CA THR A 197 -15.28 1.71 -29.21
C THR A 197 -13.92 1.90 -28.54
N THR A 198 -13.59 3.07 -27.98
CA THR A 198 -12.33 3.23 -27.22
C THR A 198 -12.49 3.25 -25.70
N HIS A 199 -13.72 3.37 -25.17
CA HIS A 199 -13.93 3.45 -23.72
C HIS A 199 -13.91 2.09 -23.00
N SER A 200 -14.20 0.98 -23.69
CA SER A 200 -14.37 -0.34 -23.05
C SER A 200 -13.07 -0.90 -22.42
N HIS A 201 -11.91 -0.64 -23.02
CA HIS A 201 -10.65 -1.19 -22.53
C HIS A 201 -10.17 -0.54 -21.22
N HIS A 202 -10.45 0.75 -21.02
CA HIS A 202 -10.07 1.45 -19.79
C HIS A 202 -10.96 1.05 -18.61
N GLU A 203 -12.25 0.82 -18.88
CA GLU A 203 -13.22 0.39 -17.87
C GLU A 203 -12.91 -1.00 -17.33
N GLY A 204 -12.56 -1.95 -18.19
CA GLY A 204 -12.19 -3.31 -17.78
C GLY A 204 -10.91 -3.38 -16.94
N ARG A 205 -9.94 -2.50 -17.18
CA ARG A 205 -8.71 -2.44 -16.34
C ARG A 205 -9.00 -1.83 -14.98
N PHE A 206 -9.78 -0.75 -14.95
CA PHE A 206 -10.15 -0.08 -13.71
C PHE A 206 -10.98 -0.99 -12.79
N SER A 207 -11.91 -1.77 -13.36
CA SER A 207 -12.70 -2.73 -12.59
C SER A 207 -11.84 -3.84 -11.98
N ALA A 208 -10.87 -4.37 -12.73
CA ALA A 208 -9.93 -5.37 -12.22
C ALA A 208 -9.06 -4.83 -11.07
N GLU A 209 -8.53 -3.61 -11.22
CA GLU A 209 -7.75 -2.94 -10.16
C GLU A 209 -8.59 -2.71 -8.89
N LEU A 210 -9.85 -2.29 -9.06
CA LEU A 210 -10.77 -2.08 -7.94
C LEU A 210 -11.11 -3.39 -7.22
N ILE A 211 -11.38 -4.47 -7.96
CA ILE A 211 -11.63 -5.80 -7.37
C ILE A 211 -10.42 -6.28 -6.58
N SER A 212 -9.22 -6.12 -7.13
CA SER A 212 -7.96 -6.44 -6.43
C SER A 212 -7.79 -5.61 -5.15
N PHE A 213 -8.10 -4.32 -5.21
CA PHE A 213 -8.06 -3.45 -4.04
C PHE A 213 -9.06 -3.86 -2.96
N ILE A 214 -10.30 -4.23 -3.33
CA ILE A 214 -11.31 -4.73 -2.40
C ILE A 214 -10.84 -6.04 -1.74
N ALA A 215 -10.29 -6.97 -2.52
CA ALA A 215 -9.74 -8.22 -2.00
C ALA A 215 -8.62 -7.96 -0.99
N MET A 216 -7.70 -7.05 -1.31
CA MET A 216 -6.63 -6.61 -0.42
C MET A 216 -7.17 -6.07 0.91
N ILE A 217 -8.17 -5.17 0.87
CA ILE A 217 -8.80 -4.62 2.08
C ILE A 217 -9.40 -5.74 2.94
N LYS A 218 -10.12 -6.69 2.34
CA LYS A 218 -10.73 -7.83 3.05
C LYS A 218 -9.68 -8.69 3.74
N THR A 219 -8.59 -9.02 3.05
CA THR A 219 -7.49 -9.79 3.64
C THR A 219 -6.87 -9.08 4.84
N HIS A 220 -6.66 -7.76 4.76
CA HIS A 220 -6.17 -6.99 5.91
C HIS A 220 -7.16 -6.94 7.07
N LEU A 221 -8.46 -6.78 6.79
CA LEU A 221 -9.52 -6.82 7.80
C LEU A 221 -9.55 -8.17 8.53
N ASP A 222 -9.48 -9.28 7.80
CA ASP A 222 -9.45 -10.62 8.39
C ASP A 222 -8.21 -10.82 9.28
N ASN A 223 -7.05 -10.30 8.86
CA ASN A 223 -5.84 -10.32 9.69
C ASN A 223 -6.00 -9.53 10.98
N VAL A 224 -6.65 -8.36 10.95
CA VAL A 224 -6.93 -7.56 12.16
C VAL A 224 -7.87 -8.32 13.09
N ARG A 225 -8.91 -8.96 12.56
CA ARG A 225 -9.84 -9.79 13.36
C ARG A 225 -9.13 -10.96 14.03
N GLN A 226 -8.29 -11.68 13.29
CA GLN A 226 -7.46 -12.75 13.85
C GLN A 226 -6.53 -12.23 14.96
N LEU A 227 -5.93 -11.05 14.80
CA LEU A 227 -5.08 -10.43 15.82
C LEU A 227 -5.85 -10.00 17.07
N LYS A 228 -7.13 -9.65 16.94
CA LYS A 228 -8.04 -9.36 18.06
C LYS A 228 -8.48 -10.63 18.78
N GLU A 229 -8.78 -11.69 18.03
CA GLU A 229 -9.25 -12.97 18.56
C GLU A 229 -8.13 -13.78 19.22
N THR A 230 -6.89 -13.64 18.73
CA THR A 230 -5.74 -14.31 19.33
C THR A 230 -5.60 -13.78 20.75
N PRO A 231 -5.99 -14.55 21.79
CA PRO A 231 -5.80 -14.09 23.15
C PRO A 231 -4.30 -13.88 23.29
N VAL A 232 -3.88 -12.75 23.87
CA VAL A 232 -2.49 -12.60 24.29
C VAL A 232 -2.31 -13.51 25.48
N ALA A 233 -2.16 -14.79 25.14
CA ALA A 233 -1.44 -15.73 25.94
C ALA A 233 -0.13 -15.02 26.23
N PHE A 234 0.07 -14.70 27.51
CA PHE A 234 1.27 -14.13 28.12
C PHE A 234 2.50 -15.05 27.95
N ASN A 235 2.57 -15.82 26.86
CA ASN A 235 3.63 -16.76 26.57
C ASN A 235 4.88 -16.11 26.01
N VAL A 236 4.94 -14.77 25.96
CA VAL A 236 6.23 -14.12 26.04
C VAL A 236 6.59 -13.98 27.51
N ARG A 237 7.07 -15.09 28.08
CA ARG A 237 8.22 -15.02 28.99
C ARG A 237 9.33 -14.33 28.21
N PHE A 238 9.25 -13.01 28.10
CA PHE A 238 10.42 -12.23 27.82
C PHE A 238 11.31 -12.49 29.02
N SER A 239 12.24 -13.42 28.85
CA SER A 239 13.54 -13.36 29.50
C SER A 239 14.16 -12.02 29.08
N VAL A 240 13.68 -10.92 29.68
CA VAL A 240 14.37 -9.64 29.70
C VAL A 240 15.56 -9.84 30.63
N THR A 241 16.51 -10.66 30.18
CA THR A 241 17.92 -10.49 30.49
C THR A 241 18.54 -9.63 29.40
N ARG A 242 17.82 -8.58 28.96
CA ARG A 242 18.49 -7.42 28.38
C ARG A 242 18.98 -6.58 29.54
N SER A 243 20.02 -7.08 30.19
CA SER A 243 20.96 -6.28 30.95
C SER A 243 21.59 -5.29 29.98
N ARG A 244 20.85 -4.21 29.66
CA ARG A 244 21.45 -2.94 29.28
C ARG A 244 22.07 -2.38 30.56
N SER A 245 23.16 -3.02 30.97
CA SER A 245 24.16 -2.41 31.81
C SER A 245 24.72 -1.26 30.97
N SER A 246 24.15 -0.08 31.13
CA SER A 246 24.86 1.17 30.88
C SER A 246 26.01 1.22 31.88
N THR A 247 27.10 0.55 31.53
CA THR A 247 28.41 0.77 32.13
C THR A 247 28.91 2.12 31.61
N ALA A 248 28.49 3.19 32.29
CA ALA A 248 29.48 4.20 32.60
C ALA A 248 30.62 3.46 33.31
N SER A 249 31.77 3.41 32.65
CA SER A 249 33.03 2.97 33.22
C SER A 249 33.21 3.56 34.62
N PRO A 250 33.41 2.72 35.62
CA PRO A 250 34.65 2.80 36.36
C PRO A 250 35.48 1.57 35.98
N ARG A 251 36.76 1.82 35.77
CA ARG A 251 37.77 0.80 35.50
C ARG A 251 37.60 -0.39 36.45
N PRO A 252 37.70 -1.64 35.95
CA PRO A 252 37.67 -2.80 36.82
C PRO A 252 38.91 -2.75 37.72
N ILE A 253 38.68 -2.51 39.02
CA ILE A 253 39.65 -2.83 40.04
C ILE A 253 39.68 -4.36 40.16
N SER A 254 40.92 -4.83 40.17
CA SER A 254 41.42 -6.18 40.16
C SER A 254 40.60 -7.22 40.93
N ARG A 255 40.47 -8.38 40.28
CA ARG A 255 40.95 -9.69 40.77
C ARG A 255 40.39 -10.11 42.12
N ASP A 256 39.26 -10.82 42.07
CA ASP A 256 39.16 -12.07 42.83
C ASP A 256 38.38 -13.11 42.03
N SER A 257 39.08 -14.18 41.71
CA SER A 257 38.64 -15.33 40.93
C SER A 257 37.94 -16.32 41.87
N SER A 258 36.61 -16.24 41.95
CA SER A 258 35.80 -17.33 42.50
C SER A 258 35.45 -18.32 41.37
N SER A 259 35.94 -19.55 41.50
CA SER A 259 35.82 -20.65 40.53
C SER A 259 34.40 -21.21 40.37
N SER A 260 33.39 -20.56 40.97
CA SER A 260 32.02 -21.06 41.00
C SER A 260 31.17 -20.68 39.78
N HIS A 261 31.68 -19.82 38.88
CA HIS A 261 30.89 -19.26 37.77
C HIS A 261 31.15 -19.93 36.41
N GLU A 262 32.11 -20.87 36.32
CA GLU A 262 32.45 -21.52 35.05
C GLU A 262 31.32 -22.44 34.52
N SER A 263 30.55 -23.10 35.39
CA SER A 263 29.48 -23.99 34.94
C SER A 263 28.34 -23.24 34.24
N GLU A 264 28.06 -22.00 34.67
CA GLU A 264 27.01 -21.16 34.09
C GLU A 264 27.44 -20.59 32.74
N VAL A 265 28.72 -20.22 32.61
CA VAL A 265 29.30 -19.76 31.35
C VAL A 265 29.39 -20.89 30.33
N GLU A 266 29.72 -22.11 30.76
CA GLU A 266 29.77 -23.28 29.89
C GLU A 266 28.35 -23.70 29.44
N GLY A 267 27.35 -23.58 30.32
CA GLY A 267 25.93 -23.77 29.97
C GLY A 267 25.46 -22.81 28.88
N ALA A 268 25.86 -21.53 28.96
CA ALA A 268 25.57 -20.54 27.92
C ALA A 268 26.26 -20.84 26.58
N ARG A 269 27.47 -21.42 26.59
CA ARG A 269 28.15 -21.88 25.35
C ARG A 269 27.44 -23.07 24.72
N TRP A 270 27.00 -24.05 25.52
CA TRP A 270 26.26 -25.20 25.02
C TRP A 270 24.91 -24.82 24.42
N ALA A 271 24.18 -23.89 25.04
CA ALA A 271 22.91 -23.40 24.51
C ALA A 271 23.07 -22.73 23.12
N ARG A 272 24.19 -22.04 22.87
CA ARG A 272 24.47 -21.44 21.55
C ARG A 272 24.83 -22.47 20.48
N ARG A 273 25.49 -23.57 20.86
CA ARG A 273 25.81 -24.68 19.95
C ARG A 273 24.59 -25.55 19.65
N ALA A 274 23.62 -25.61 20.56
CA ALA A 274 22.37 -26.37 20.42
C ALA A 274 21.30 -25.66 19.58
N VAL A 275 21.57 -24.45 19.07
CA VAL A 275 20.67 -23.82 18.09
C VAL A 275 20.81 -24.59 16.79
N ASN A 276 19.88 -25.51 16.56
CA ASN A 276 19.74 -26.21 15.30
C ASN A 276 19.55 -25.17 14.21
N PHE A 277 20.63 -24.91 13.46
CA PHE A 277 20.53 -24.12 12.23
C PHE A 277 19.50 -24.83 11.36
N ARG A 278 18.39 -24.15 11.09
CA ARG A 278 17.43 -24.61 10.06
C ARG A 278 18.26 -24.99 8.85
N GLN A 279 18.15 -26.23 8.37
CA GLN A 279 18.82 -26.65 7.15
C GLN A 279 18.36 -25.70 6.04
N ARG A 280 19.19 -24.69 5.74
CA ARG A 280 18.88 -23.66 4.74
C ARG A 280 18.86 -24.23 3.33
N PHE A 281 19.39 -25.44 3.17
CA PHE A 281 19.53 -26.10 1.90
C PHE A 281 19.29 -27.60 2.10
N ASN A 282 18.22 -28.11 1.51
CA ASN A 282 17.97 -29.53 1.38
C ASN A 282 18.20 -29.92 -0.09
N PRO A 283 19.31 -30.58 -0.44
CA PRO A 283 19.65 -30.90 -1.82
C PRO A 283 18.60 -31.78 -2.50
N GLU A 284 17.92 -32.64 -1.74
CA GLU A 284 16.87 -33.52 -2.28
C GLU A 284 15.61 -32.73 -2.67
N SER A 285 15.23 -31.72 -1.88
CA SER A 285 14.10 -30.86 -2.22
C SER A 285 14.36 -30.06 -3.51
N VAL A 286 15.59 -29.59 -3.72
CA VAL A 286 15.96 -28.88 -4.95
C VAL A 286 15.99 -29.83 -6.15
N ARG A 287 16.53 -31.05 -5.99
CA ARG A 287 16.49 -32.08 -7.02
C ARG A 287 15.07 -32.45 -7.42
N GLN A 288 14.18 -32.60 -6.45
CA GLN A 288 12.76 -32.88 -6.70
C GLN A 288 12.11 -31.75 -7.51
N LEU A 289 12.33 -30.49 -7.12
CA LEU A 289 11.82 -29.33 -7.85
C LEU A 289 12.33 -29.30 -9.30
N CYS A 290 13.61 -29.61 -9.53
CA CYS A 290 14.17 -29.70 -10.88
C CYS A 290 13.55 -30.83 -11.71
N ASN A 291 13.30 -31.99 -11.10
CA ASN A 291 12.67 -33.12 -11.79
C ASN A 291 11.20 -32.81 -12.14
N GLU A 292 10.47 -32.14 -11.25
CA GLU A 292 9.10 -31.69 -11.50
C GLU A 292 9.03 -30.70 -12.66
N ALA A 293 9.92 -29.70 -12.68
CA ALA A 293 10.00 -28.72 -13.77
C ALA A 293 10.41 -29.35 -15.11
N LEU A 294 11.28 -30.36 -15.11
CA LEU A 294 11.67 -31.08 -16.33
C LEU A 294 10.59 -32.02 -16.85
N ALA A 295 9.71 -32.53 -15.97
CA ALA A 295 8.60 -33.39 -16.36
C ALA A 295 7.43 -32.63 -17.00
N GLU A 296 7.39 -31.30 -16.83
CA GLU A 296 6.37 -30.43 -17.41
C GLU A 296 6.69 -29.98 -18.86
N LEU A 297 7.95 -30.14 -19.31
CA LEU A 297 8.44 -29.82 -20.66
C LEU A 297 8.28 -31.00 -21.63
#